data_AF-A0A8C3XYD8-F1
#
_entry.id   AF-A0A8C3XYD8-F1
#
_cell.length_a   1.000
_cell.length_b   1.000
_cell.length_c   1.000
_cell.angle_alpha   90.00
_cell.angle_beta   90.00
_cell.angle_gamma   90.00
#
_symmetry.space_group_name_H-M   'P 1'
#
loop_
_entity.id
_entity.type
_entity.pdbx_description
1 polymer ?
#
loop_
_entity_poly.entity_id
_entity_poly.type
_entity_poly.pdbx_seq_one_letter_code
_entity_poly.pdbx_strand_id
1 'polypeptide(L)'
;MRLPVSLWLPLALGVAAVAAGQSPLQRRVVRDALEYFHGRSNVHFLFKERDVDGVIEREDPSGTFVRLHLSLAQTSCRKQSPQRRCRVLENGRRPTCLACYKFDTGDVPKVLDKYHNCGPRHQLAVKEIRQRDEAECRAVEEAGKAGDTLYLPGMFAFSRGLPA
;
A
#
# COMPACT_ATOMS: atom_id res chain seq x y z
N MET A 1 -49.74 -34.17 34.12
CA MET A 1 -49.46 -33.74 32.73
C MET A 1 -48.29 -32.78 32.79
N ARG A 2 -47.17 -33.12 32.14
CA ARG A 2 -45.90 -32.34 32.16
C ARG A 2 -45.63 -31.80 30.75
N LEU A 3 -45.13 -30.57 30.71
CA LEU A 3 -44.34 -29.86 29.66
C LEU A 3 -44.90 -28.41 29.48
N PRO A 4 -44.09 -27.40 29.10
CA PRO A 4 -42.75 -27.51 28.51
C PRO A 4 -41.65 -26.66 29.17
N VAL A 5 -40.44 -27.11 28.90
CA VAL A 5 -39.15 -26.49 29.19
C VAL A 5 -39.02 -25.15 28.47
N SER A 6 -38.74 -24.09 29.23
CA SER A 6 -38.49 -22.75 28.71
C SER A 6 -37.21 -22.75 27.85
N LEU A 7 -37.39 -22.53 26.56
CA LEU A 7 -36.36 -22.47 25.54
C LEU A 7 -35.58 -21.14 25.69
N TRP A 8 -34.36 -21.19 26.22
CA TRP A 8 -33.44 -20.05 26.16
C TRP A 8 -32.79 -20.03 24.78
N LEU A 9 -33.18 -19.07 23.92
CA LEU A 9 -32.44 -18.76 22.70
C LEU A 9 -31.32 -17.77 23.03
N PRO A 10 -30.04 -18.12 22.86
CA PRO A 10 -28.99 -17.12 22.84
C PRO A 10 -29.06 -16.36 21.50
N LEU A 11 -29.15 -15.03 21.59
CA LEU A 11 -29.04 -14.11 20.47
C LEU A 11 -27.62 -14.24 19.88
N ALA A 12 -27.49 -14.95 18.76
CA ALA A 12 -26.22 -15.03 18.05
C ALA A 12 -25.92 -13.65 17.42
N LEU A 13 -25.03 -12.87 18.06
CA LEU A 13 -24.38 -11.74 17.40
C LEU A 13 -23.51 -12.29 16.26
N GLY A 14 -23.98 -12.13 15.03
CA GLY A 14 -23.20 -12.36 13.84
C GLY A 14 -22.09 -11.31 13.75
N VAL A 15 -20.88 -11.69 14.17
CA VAL A 15 -19.67 -10.90 13.89
C VAL A 15 -19.39 -11.05 12.39
N ALA A 16 -19.48 -9.94 11.68
CA ALA A 16 -19.13 -9.87 10.27
C ALA A 16 -17.70 -10.39 10.07
N ALA A 17 -17.54 -11.33 9.13
CA ALA A 17 -16.25 -11.86 8.75
C ALA A 17 -15.37 -10.73 8.17
N VAL A 18 -14.45 -10.22 8.99
CA VAL A 18 -13.34 -9.38 8.54
C VAL A 18 -12.52 -10.20 7.56
N ALA A 19 -12.49 -9.79 6.29
CA ALA A 19 -11.54 -10.31 5.31
C ALA A 19 -10.13 -10.12 5.90
N ALA A 20 -9.51 -11.23 6.29
CA ALA A 20 -8.35 -11.28 7.16
C ALA A 20 -7.11 -10.65 6.50
N GLY A 21 -6.40 -9.80 7.26
CA GLY A 21 -4.98 -9.51 7.07
C GLY A 21 -4.62 -8.07 6.71
N GLN A 22 -5.23 -7.49 5.68
CA GLN A 22 -4.76 -6.22 5.10
C GLN A 22 -5.62 -5.00 5.46
N SER A 23 -4.96 -3.89 5.80
CA SER A 23 -5.62 -2.58 5.99
C SER A 23 -6.22 -2.04 4.68
N PRO A 24 -7.19 -1.10 4.75
CA PRO A 24 -7.74 -0.47 3.54
C PRO A 24 -6.69 0.20 2.66
N LEU A 25 -5.67 0.82 3.28
CA LEU A 25 -4.56 1.44 2.57
C LEU A 25 -3.65 0.39 1.92
N GLN A 26 -3.35 -0.71 2.61
CA GLN A 26 -2.57 -1.82 2.02
C GLN A 26 -3.27 -2.39 0.78
N ARG A 27 -4.59 -2.66 0.85
CA ARG A 27 -5.36 -3.15 -0.31
C ARG A 27 -5.31 -2.17 -1.48
N ARG A 28 -5.35 -0.87 -1.19
CA ARG A 28 -5.20 0.18 -2.21
C ARG A 28 -3.81 0.15 -2.83
N VAL A 29 -2.75 0.08 -2.03
CA VAL A 29 -1.36 -0.02 -2.51
C VAL A 29 -1.16 -1.27 -3.37
N VAL A 30 -1.69 -2.43 -2.94
CA VAL A 30 -1.60 -3.67 -3.70
C VAL A 30 -2.27 -3.55 -5.07
N ARG A 31 -3.49 -2.98 -5.11
CA ARG A 31 -4.21 -2.73 -6.37
C ARG A 31 -3.42 -1.80 -7.29
N ASP A 32 -2.93 -0.68 -6.77
CA ASP A 32 -2.23 0.33 -7.56
C ASP A 32 -0.86 -0.23 -8.05
N ALA A 33 -0.18 -1.07 -7.26
CA ALA A 33 1.05 -1.76 -7.66
C ALA A 33 0.81 -2.82 -8.75
N LEU A 34 -0.29 -3.59 -8.66
CA LEU A 34 -0.73 -4.51 -9.72
C LEU A 34 -1.00 -3.77 -11.02
N GLU A 35 -1.72 -2.66 -10.95
CA GLU A 35 -2.03 -1.81 -12.11
C GLU A 35 -0.75 -1.26 -12.75
N TYR A 36 0.16 -0.71 -11.94
CA TYR A 36 1.48 -0.26 -12.40
C TYR A 36 2.27 -1.39 -13.09
N PHE A 37 2.29 -2.59 -12.51
CA PHE A 37 2.97 -3.74 -13.10
C PHE A 37 2.35 -4.15 -14.44
N HIS A 38 1.02 -4.24 -14.52
CA HIS A 38 0.31 -4.56 -15.76
C HIS A 38 0.43 -3.44 -16.80
N GLY A 39 0.65 -2.19 -16.40
CA GLY A 39 0.86 -1.06 -17.31
C GLY A 39 2.10 -1.16 -18.19
N ARG A 40 3.10 -1.98 -17.79
CA ARG A 40 4.37 -2.10 -18.52
C ARG A 40 4.21 -2.85 -19.85
N SER A 41 4.89 -2.37 -20.89
CA SER A 41 4.80 -2.92 -22.26
C SER A 41 5.34 -4.34 -22.40
N ASN A 42 6.32 -4.71 -21.58
CA ASN A 42 6.93 -6.04 -21.54
C ASN A 42 6.11 -7.06 -20.72
N VAL A 43 4.96 -6.67 -20.17
CA VAL A 43 4.05 -7.55 -19.42
C VAL A 43 2.88 -7.94 -20.32
N HIS A 44 2.94 -9.16 -20.86
CA HIS A 44 1.93 -9.69 -21.79
C HIS A 44 0.87 -10.58 -21.13
N PHE A 45 1.14 -11.05 -19.91
CA PHE A 45 0.25 -11.92 -19.13
C PHE A 45 -0.41 -11.15 -18.00
N LEU A 46 -1.57 -11.63 -17.56
CA LEU A 46 -2.16 -11.18 -16.30
C LEU A 46 -1.48 -11.86 -15.13
N PHE A 47 -1.27 -11.09 -14.06
CA PHE A 47 -0.72 -11.55 -12.80
C PHE A 47 -1.73 -11.26 -11.69
N LYS A 48 -1.76 -12.15 -10.69
CA LYS A 48 -2.54 -11.94 -9.47
C LYS A 48 -1.60 -11.75 -8.29
N GLU A 49 -2.09 -11.05 -7.27
CA GLU A 49 -1.49 -11.09 -5.94
C GLU A 49 -1.40 -12.55 -5.47
N ARG A 50 -0.23 -12.90 -4.93
CA ARG A 50 0.01 -14.19 -4.31
C ARG A 50 0.21 -14.05 -2.81
N ASP A 51 1.08 -13.12 -2.42
CA ASP A 51 1.46 -12.90 -1.03
C ASP A 51 1.86 -11.44 -0.83
N VAL A 52 1.72 -10.97 0.40
CA VAL A 52 2.12 -9.62 0.83
C VAL A 52 2.95 -9.73 2.09
N ASP A 53 4.17 -9.20 2.00
CA ASP A 53 5.21 -9.43 2.99
C ASP A 53 6.02 -8.14 3.25
N GLY A 54 6.69 -8.06 4.41
CA GLY A 54 7.48 -6.88 4.80
C GLY A 54 6.66 -5.59 4.90
N VAL A 55 5.42 -5.70 5.38
CA VAL A 55 4.49 -4.58 5.54
C VAL A 55 4.96 -3.66 6.68
N ILE A 56 5.07 -2.37 6.39
CA ILE A 56 5.30 -1.29 7.34
C ILE A 56 4.23 -0.25 7.09
N GLU A 57 3.40 0.00 8.09
CA GLU A 57 2.39 1.06 8.08
C GLU A 57 2.68 1.98 9.26
N ARG A 58 2.97 3.24 8.98
CA ARG A 58 3.34 4.25 9.99
C ARG A 58 2.51 5.50 9.76
N GLU A 59 1.86 5.96 10.82
CA GLU A 59 1.11 7.20 10.81
C GLU A 59 1.95 8.30 11.45
N ASP A 60 1.98 9.48 10.82
CA ASP A 60 2.60 10.68 11.34
C ASP A 60 1.74 11.92 11.00
N PRO A 61 2.04 13.11 11.54
CA PRO A 61 1.21 14.30 11.31
C PRO A 61 1.08 14.72 9.84
N SER A 62 2.03 14.34 8.99
CA SER A 62 1.97 14.57 7.54
C SER A 62 1.20 13.49 6.78
N GLY A 63 0.70 12.47 7.48
CA GLY A 63 -0.17 11.42 6.99
C GLY A 63 0.39 10.01 7.13
N THR A 64 -0.21 9.03 6.46
CA THR A 64 0.14 7.61 6.62
C THR A 64 1.14 7.15 5.57
N PHE A 65 2.27 6.62 6.00
CA PHE A 65 3.25 5.93 5.16
C PHE A 65 2.98 4.42 5.14
N VAL A 66 2.99 3.83 3.94
CA VAL A 66 2.81 2.38 3.73
C VAL A 66 3.93 1.88 2.82
N ARG A 67 4.66 0.87 3.30
CA ARG A 67 5.63 0.09 2.52
C ARG A 67 5.25 -1.38 2.57
N LEU A 68 5.28 -2.06 1.42
CA LEU A 68 5.05 -3.50 1.34
C LEU A 68 5.82 -4.13 0.18
N HIS A 69 6.05 -5.44 0.27
CA HIS A 69 6.48 -6.27 -0.84
C HIS A 69 5.29 -7.12 -1.29
N LEU A 70 5.00 -7.05 -2.58
CA LEU A 70 3.92 -7.78 -3.22
C LEU A 70 4.51 -8.86 -4.11
N SER A 71 4.27 -10.11 -3.74
CA SER A 71 4.61 -11.26 -4.57
C SER A 71 3.48 -11.54 -5.56
N LEU A 72 3.82 -11.63 -6.85
CA LEU A 72 2.87 -11.84 -7.93
C LEU A 72 2.95 -13.27 -8.46
N ALA A 73 1.83 -13.79 -8.96
CA ALA A 73 1.78 -15.06 -9.66
C ALA A 73 1.21 -14.91 -11.08
N GLN A 74 1.95 -15.42 -12.06
CA GLN A 74 1.51 -15.45 -13.45
C GLN A 74 0.24 -16.30 -13.60
N THR A 75 -0.68 -15.84 -14.44
CA THR A 75 -1.89 -16.59 -14.79
C THR A 75 -1.83 -17.14 -16.22
N SER A 76 -2.78 -18.03 -16.55
CA SER A 76 -2.98 -18.56 -17.89
C SER A 76 -3.50 -17.54 -18.90
N CYS A 77 -3.90 -16.34 -18.46
CA CYS A 77 -4.49 -15.32 -19.31
C CYS A 77 -3.46 -14.32 -19.83
N ARG A 78 -3.67 -13.87 -21.07
CA ARG A 78 -3.00 -12.69 -21.61
C ARG A 78 -3.71 -11.43 -21.14
N LYS A 79 -3.00 -10.29 -21.16
CA LYS A 79 -3.51 -8.98 -20.73
C LYS A 79 -4.81 -8.56 -21.46
N GLN A 80 -4.98 -9.00 -22.71
CA GLN A 80 -6.15 -8.70 -23.55
C GLN A 80 -7.31 -9.69 -23.37
N SER A 81 -7.13 -10.77 -22.61
CA SER A 81 -8.13 -11.82 -22.46
C SER A 81 -9.18 -11.48 -21.39
N PRO A 82 -10.44 -11.97 -21.53
CA PRO A 82 -11.47 -11.80 -20.50
C PRO A 82 -11.04 -12.43 -19.16
N GLN A 83 -11.07 -11.63 -18.08
CA GLN A 83 -10.49 -12.01 -16.79
C GLN A 83 -11.24 -13.12 -16.03
N ARG A 84 -12.44 -13.52 -16.50
CA ARG A 84 -13.37 -14.36 -15.73
C ARG A 84 -12.92 -15.81 -15.48
N ARG A 85 -11.88 -16.31 -16.16
CA ARG A 85 -11.40 -17.71 -16.03
C ARG A 85 -9.88 -17.84 -15.88
N CYS A 86 -9.20 -16.82 -15.38
CA CYS A 86 -7.74 -16.82 -15.26
C CYS A 86 -7.26 -17.63 -14.05
N ARG A 87 -6.63 -18.78 -14.33
CA ARG A 87 -6.03 -19.66 -13.32
C ARG A 87 -4.57 -19.26 -13.09
N VAL A 88 -4.11 -19.33 -11.85
CA VAL A 88 -2.69 -19.15 -11.53
C VAL A 88 -1.91 -20.33 -12.08
N LEU A 89 -0.75 -20.06 -12.69
CA LEU A 89 0.17 -21.09 -13.17
C LEU A 89 1.16 -21.42 -12.05
N GLU A 90 1.11 -22.65 -11.54
CA GLU A 90 2.01 -23.11 -10.47
C GLU A 90 3.49 -22.89 -10.83
N ASN A 91 3.89 -23.26 -12.05
CA ASN A 91 5.26 -23.08 -12.56
C ASN A 91 5.44 -21.78 -13.36
N GLY A 92 4.55 -20.81 -13.17
CA GLY A 92 4.63 -19.51 -13.82
C GLY A 92 5.70 -18.60 -13.23
N ARG A 93 5.93 -17.45 -13.88
CA ARG A 93 6.79 -16.39 -13.35
C ARG A 93 6.22 -15.84 -12.04
N ARG A 94 7.12 -15.56 -11.10
CA ARG A 94 6.79 -15.04 -9.77
C ARG A 94 7.60 -13.77 -9.47
N PRO A 95 7.30 -12.64 -10.14
CA PRO A 95 7.95 -11.38 -9.85
C PRO A 95 7.51 -10.84 -8.49
N THR A 96 8.32 -9.97 -7.92
CA THR A 96 8.03 -9.25 -6.68
C THR A 96 8.02 -7.76 -6.99
N CYS A 97 7.18 -7.01 -6.30
CA CYS A 97 7.12 -5.55 -6.34
C CYS A 97 7.38 -4.98 -4.95
N LEU A 98 8.33 -4.07 -4.83
CA LEU A 98 8.37 -3.14 -3.70
C LEU A 98 7.45 -1.95 -4.02
N ALA A 99 6.57 -1.62 -3.10
CA ALA A 99 5.70 -0.45 -3.18
C ALA A 99 5.81 0.38 -1.90
N CYS A 100 6.00 1.69 -2.06
CA CYS A 100 6.08 2.67 -0.99
C CYS A 100 5.15 3.83 -1.31
N TYR A 101 4.30 4.21 -0.36
CA TYR A 101 3.27 5.24 -0.53
C TYR A 101 3.25 6.13 0.69
N LYS A 102 3.04 7.42 0.46
CA LYS A 102 2.66 8.37 1.48
C LYS A 102 1.27 8.90 1.15
N PHE A 103 0.35 8.76 2.09
CA PHE A 103 -1.00 9.29 2.02
C PHE A 103 -1.11 10.54 2.88
N ASP A 104 -2.00 11.46 2.51
CA ASP A 104 -2.38 12.60 3.36
C ASP A 104 -3.29 12.17 4.52
N THR A 105 -3.65 13.11 5.39
CA THR A 105 -4.52 12.91 6.56
C THR A 105 -6.01 13.10 6.25
N GLY A 106 -6.40 13.23 4.97
CA GLY A 106 -7.79 13.49 4.61
C GLY A 106 -8.72 12.29 4.84
N ASP A 107 -10.03 12.54 4.95
CA ASP A 107 -11.06 11.50 5.13
C ASP A 107 -11.05 10.45 4.01
N VAL A 108 -10.66 10.86 2.80
CA VAL A 108 -10.33 9.99 1.67
C VAL A 108 -8.85 10.20 1.34
N PRO A 109 -7.94 9.41 1.95
CA PRO A 109 -6.51 9.70 1.89
C PRO A 109 -6.00 9.77 0.45
N LYS A 110 -5.43 10.89 0.04
CA LYS A 110 -4.81 11.08 -1.29
C LYS A 110 -3.35 10.70 -1.23
N VAL A 111 -2.81 10.24 -2.35
CA VAL A 111 -1.39 9.90 -2.44
C VAL A 111 -0.58 11.19 -2.58
N LEU A 112 0.26 11.49 -1.59
CA LEU A 112 1.21 12.59 -1.62
C LEU A 112 2.42 12.25 -2.49
N ASP A 113 2.97 11.06 -2.30
CA ASP A 113 4.07 10.54 -3.11
C ASP A 113 4.06 9.00 -3.13
N LYS A 114 4.70 8.40 -4.15
CA LYS A 114 4.78 6.95 -4.31
C LYS A 114 6.00 6.50 -5.10
N TYR A 115 6.52 5.33 -4.72
CA TYR A 115 7.61 4.64 -5.41
C TYR A 115 7.25 3.17 -5.66
N HIS A 116 7.65 2.65 -6.83
CA HIS A 116 7.45 1.25 -7.20
C HIS A 116 8.69 0.69 -7.89
N ASN A 117 9.12 -0.48 -7.46
CA ASN A 117 10.10 -1.26 -8.18
C ASN A 117 9.65 -2.72 -8.28
N CYS A 118 9.32 -3.15 -9.49
CA CYS A 118 8.88 -4.51 -9.77
C CYS A 118 9.88 -5.24 -10.67
N GLY A 119 10.22 -6.47 -10.30
CA GLY A 119 11.13 -7.30 -11.06
C GLY A 119 11.19 -8.75 -10.56
N PRO A 120 12.04 -9.59 -11.17
CA PRO A 120 12.39 -10.88 -10.61
C PRO A 120 12.96 -10.74 -9.20
N ARG A 121 12.58 -11.63 -8.28
CA ARG A 121 13.01 -11.57 -6.86
C ARG A 121 14.53 -11.49 -6.68
N HIS A 122 15.29 -12.21 -7.50
CA HIS A 122 16.76 -12.18 -7.44
C HIS A 122 17.35 -10.83 -7.84
N GLN A 123 16.71 -10.09 -8.76
CA GLN A 123 17.15 -8.76 -9.17
C GLN A 123 16.93 -7.75 -8.05
N LEU A 124 15.77 -7.80 -7.37
CA LEU A 124 15.48 -6.91 -6.24
C LEU A 124 16.35 -7.22 -5.00
N ALA A 125 16.92 -8.42 -4.90
CA ALA A 125 17.84 -8.79 -3.84
C ALA A 125 19.28 -8.27 -4.04
N VAL A 126 19.59 -7.73 -5.24
CA VAL A 126 20.90 -7.13 -5.52
C VAL A 126 21.09 -5.91 -4.62
N LYS A 127 22.24 -5.83 -3.94
CA LYS A 127 22.50 -4.88 -2.86
C LYS A 127 22.32 -3.43 -3.32
N GLU A 128 22.82 -3.09 -4.51
CA GLU A 128 22.75 -1.75 -5.09
C GLU A 128 21.29 -1.34 -5.35
N ILE A 129 20.48 -2.26 -5.87
CA ILE A 129 19.05 -2.02 -6.14
C ILE A 129 18.31 -1.84 -4.82
N ARG A 130 18.58 -2.70 -3.83
CA ARG A 130 17.98 -2.60 -2.50
C ARG A 130 18.31 -1.28 -1.81
N GLN A 131 19.56 -0.83 -1.88
CA GLN A 131 19.98 0.44 -1.26
C GLN A 131 19.28 1.63 -1.93
N ARG A 132 19.18 1.62 -3.26
CA ARG A 132 18.43 2.62 -4.00
C ARG A 132 16.96 2.60 -3.59
N ASP A 133 16.34 1.43 -3.61
CA ASP A 133 14.94 1.23 -3.21
C ASP A 133 14.66 1.74 -1.79
N GLU A 134 15.57 1.50 -0.85
CA GLU A 134 15.47 2.01 0.52
C GLU A 134 15.56 3.54 0.59
N ALA A 135 16.41 4.17 -0.23
CA ALA A 135 16.53 5.63 -0.31
C ALA A 135 15.28 6.27 -0.93
N GLU A 136 14.77 5.71 -2.02
CA GLU A 136 13.55 6.19 -2.71
C GLU A 136 12.32 6.06 -1.79
N CYS A 137 12.18 4.93 -1.09
CA CYS A 137 11.10 4.76 -0.11
C CYS A 137 11.21 5.73 1.08
N ARG A 138 12.43 6.09 1.50
CA ARG A 138 12.65 7.10 2.54
C ARG A 138 12.22 8.49 2.07
N ALA A 139 12.54 8.86 0.82
CA ALA A 139 12.09 10.12 0.25
C ALA A 139 10.55 10.21 0.22
N VAL A 140 9.87 9.12 -0.16
CA VAL A 140 8.40 9.03 -0.09
C VAL A 140 7.88 9.20 1.35
N GLU A 141 8.53 8.57 2.34
CA GLU A 141 8.14 8.71 3.76
C GLU A 141 8.26 10.15 4.28
N GLU A 142 9.17 10.94 3.70
CA GLU A 142 9.38 12.35 4.04
C GLU A 142 8.43 13.31 3.31
N ALA A 143 7.67 12.82 2.32
CA ALA A 143 6.70 13.64 1.62
C ALA A 143 5.65 14.22 2.59
N GLY A 144 5.37 15.52 2.44
CA GLY A 144 4.47 16.27 3.32
C GLY A 144 5.11 16.83 4.60
N LYS A 145 6.31 16.37 5.02
CA LYS A 145 7.00 16.89 6.22
C LYS A 145 7.69 18.24 5.99
N ALA A 146 8.01 18.55 4.74
CA ALA A 146 8.70 19.79 4.36
C ALA A 146 7.82 21.05 4.47
N GLY A 147 6.50 20.91 4.62
CA GLY A 147 5.58 22.03 4.78
C GLY A 147 5.69 22.73 6.14
N ASP A 148 5.98 21.99 7.21
CA ASP A 148 5.95 22.50 8.59
C ASP A 148 7.29 23.03 9.11
N THR A 149 8.37 22.92 8.33
CA THR A 149 9.75 23.15 8.82
C THR A 149 10.45 24.37 8.22
N LEU A 150 9.80 25.16 7.38
CA LEU A 150 10.31 26.49 7.01
C LEU A 150 9.97 27.54 8.08
N TYR A 151 10.34 27.26 9.33
CA TYR A 151 10.58 28.33 10.30
C TYR A 151 11.89 29.00 9.92
N LEU A 152 11.83 29.93 8.96
CA LEU A 152 12.95 30.80 8.63
C LEU A 152 13.16 31.77 9.81
N PRO A 153 14.31 31.72 10.50
CA PRO A 153 14.61 32.70 11.55
C PRO A 153 14.56 34.11 10.93
N GLY A 154 13.58 34.92 11.35
CA GLY A 154 13.40 36.30 10.84
C GLY A 154 12.03 36.66 10.26
N MET A 155 11.06 35.73 10.17
CA MET A 155 9.72 36.04 9.62
C MET A 155 8.87 37.00 10.47
N PHE A 156 9.26 37.26 11.72
CA PHE A 156 8.61 38.26 12.58
C PHE A 156 9.62 39.35 12.95
N ALA A 157 9.90 40.24 12.01
CA ALA A 157 10.58 41.50 12.30
C ALA A 157 9.55 42.47 12.88
N PHE A 158 9.47 42.57 14.20
CA PHE A 158 8.66 43.58 14.87
C PHE A 158 9.20 44.97 14.50
N SER A 159 8.47 45.72 13.68
CA SER A 159 8.72 47.14 13.49
C SER A 159 8.40 47.83 14.81
N ARG A 160 9.42 48.24 15.56
CA ARG A 160 9.24 49.20 16.67
C ARG A 160 8.66 50.47 16.07
N GLY A 161 7.39 50.75 16.37
CA GLY A 161 6.78 52.04 16.07
C GLY A 161 7.59 53.15 16.74
N LEU A 162 7.95 54.16 15.96
CA LEU A 162 8.61 55.37 16.47
C LEU A 162 7.60 56.13 17.36
N PRO A 163 8.01 56.60 18.55
CA PRO A 163 7.15 57.42 19.39
C PRO A 163 7.06 58.86 18.84
N ALA A 164 5.81 59.35 18.82
CA ALA A 164 5.31 60.74 18.74
C ALA A 164 5.93 61.69 17.70
#